data_AF-A0A2E0QTK8-F1
#
_entry.id   AF-A0A2E0QTK8-F1
#
_cell.length_a   1.000
_cell.length_b   1.000
_cell.length_c   1.000
_cell.angle_alpha   90.00
_cell.angle_beta   90.00
_cell.angle_gamma   90.00
#
_symmetry.space_group_name_H-M   'P 1'
#
loop_
_entity.id
_entity.type
_entity.pdbx_description
1 polymer ?
#
loop_
_entity_poly.entity_id
_entity_poly.type
_entity_poly.pdbx_seq_one_letter_code
_entity_poly.pdbx_strand_id
1 'polypeptide(L)'
;MVAAEQISPSEEGLDSLMFSYSILEEEVAKSYREKVEELNENYIAALEREMANVKAKGDLQGVLAIQKEIEVVQQEGAPGKEGFPGKEGMQATYSDAREAIEAEEEKALGELAAKHIVQLKSLRSALVKASKIEVAKKADAEIKRLSKTGVETERGGDGFCRHFFDCARIEEDFGQSHLLPQAVAGDV
;
A
#
# COMPACT_ATOMS: atom_id res chain seq x y z
N MET A 1 18.54 -12.42 48.54
CA MET A 1 17.25 -12.79 47.92
C MET A 1 16.57 -11.51 47.50
N VAL A 2 16.79 -11.07 46.27
CA VAL A 2 16.15 -9.86 45.72
C VAL A 2 14.74 -10.27 45.33
N ALA A 3 13.74 -9.70 46.00
CA ALA A 3 12.34 -9.91 45.69
C ALA A 3 12.11 -9.50 44.23
N ALA A 4 11.65 -10.46 43.42
CA ALA A 4 11.19 -10.16 42.08
C ALA A 4 10.06 -9.13 42.22
N GLU A 5 10.32 -7.92 41.75
CA GLU A 5 9.36 -6.83 41.70
C GLU A 5 8.21 -7.30 40.81
N GLN A 6 7.14 -7.78 41.45
CA GLN A 6 5.94 -8.22 40.77
C GLN A 6 5.30 -6.96 40.20
N ILE A 7 5.62 -6.67 38.93
CA ILE A 7 4.85 -5.76 38.10
C ILE A 7 3.43 -6.34 38.11
N SER A 8 2.56 -5.75 38.92
CA SER A 8 1.18 -6.17 39.00
C SER A 8 0.61 -6.09 37.58
N PRO A 9 -0.06 -7.12 37.06
CA PRO A 9 -0.72 -7.02 35.77
C PRO A 9 -1.80 -5.94 35.89
N SER A 10 -1.47 -4.73 35.47
CA SER A 10 -2.31 -3.52 35.54
C SER A 10 -2.91 -3.23 34.17
N GLU A 11 -3.97 -2.43 34.15
CA GLU A 11 -4.53 -1.90 32.91
C GLU A 11 -3.47 -1.11 32.12
N GLU A 12 -2.58 -0.41 32.82
CA GLU A 12 -1.45 0.32 32.26
C GLU A 12 -0.52 -0.57 31.40
N GLY A 13 -0.36 -1.84 31.78
CA GLY A 13 0.45 -2.79 31.00
C GLY A 13 -0.20 -3.18 29.66
N LEU A 14 -1.53 -3.20 29.59
CA LEU A 14 -2.26 -3.43 28.34
C LEU A 14 -2.22 -2.17 27.46
N ASP A 15 -2.50 -1.01 28.04
CA ASP A 15 -2.52 0.26 27.32
C ASP A 15 -1.13 0.61 26.77
N SER A 16 -0.07 0.38 27.56
CA SER A 16 1.31 0.55 27.12
C SER A 16 1.65 -0.39 25.96
N LEU A 17 1.20 -1.65 26.02
CA LEU A 17 1.44 -2.62 24.98
C LEU A 17 0.75 -2.20 23.67
N MET A 18 -0.53 -1.81 23.74
CA MET A 18 -1.28 -1.30 22.59
C MET A 18 -0.64 -0.05 21.98
N PHE A 19 -0.17 0.89 22.82
CA PHE A 19 0.53 2.08 22.36
C PHE A 19 1.85 1.74 21.64
N SER A 20 2.64 0.83 22.21
CA SER A 20 3.90 0.39 21.58
C SER A 20 3.67 -0.27 20.21
N TYR A 21 2.58 -1.03 20.08
CA TYR A 21 2.21 -1.67 18.82
C TYR A 21 1.80 -0.65 17.77
N SER A 22 1.00 0.36 18.13
CA SER A 22 0.63 1.45 17.22
C SER A 22 1.84 2.24 16.72
N ILE A 23 2.86 2.45 17.57
CA ILE A 23 4.12 3.10 17.15
C ILE A 23 4.84 2.24 16.11
N LEU A 24 4.95 0.93 16.37
CA LEU A 24 5.67 0.02 15.48
C LEU A 24 4.93 -0.18 14.15
N GLU A 25 3.60 -0.21 14.15
CA GLU A 25 2.79 -0.20 12.92
C GLU A 25 3.06 1.06 12.09
N GLU A 26 3.09 2.24 12.73
CA GLU A 26 3.40 3.49 12.04
C GLU A 26 4.84 3.52 11.50
N GLU A 27 5.80 2.92 12.21
CA GLU A 27 7.18 2.80 11.75
C GLU A 27 7.29 1.92 10.49
N VAL A 28 6.56 0.79 10.46
CA VAL A 28 6.48 -0.07 9.27
C VAL A 28 5.82 0.68 8.11
N ALA A 29 4.70 1.36 8.34
CA ALA A 29 4.01 2.16 7.33
C ALA A 29 4.88 3.31 6.80
N LYS A 30 5.66 3.96 7.68
CA LYS A 30 6.61 4.99 7.28
C LYS A 30 7.71 4.42 6.39
N SER A 31 8.31 3.30 6.78
CA SER A 31 9.35 2.63 5.98
C SER A 31 8.82 2.21 4.60
N TYR A 32 7.58 1.71 4.54
CA TYR A 32 6.91 1.41 3.27
C TYR A 32 6.77 2.65 2.39
N ARG A 33 6.27 3.77 2.94
CA ARG A 33 6.12 5.04 2.18
C ARG A 33 7.46 5.55 1.63
N GLU A 34 8.52 5.51 2.44
CA GLU A 34 9.86 5.94 2.02
C GLU A 34 10.40 5.08 0.86
N LYS A 35 10.25 3.75 0.93
CA LYS A 35 10.69 2.85 -0.15
C LYS A 35 9.89 3.05 -1.44
N VAL A 36 8.60 3.30 -1.32
CA VAL A 36 7.72 3.60 -2.45
C VAL A 36 8.11 4.92 -3.11
N GLU A 37 8.38 5.95 -2.32
CA GLU A 37 8.83 7.25 -2.81
C GLU A 37 10.18 7.11 -3.54
N GLU A 38 11.15 6.41 -2.96
CA GLU A 38 12.44 6.12 -3.60
C GLU A 38 12.27 5.34 -4.91
N LEU A 39 11.36 4.35 -4.96
CA LEU A 39 11.05 3.62 -6.18
C LEU A 39 10.47 4.54 -7.26
N ASN A 40 9.58 5.45 -6.88
CA ASN A 40 8.99 6.43 -7.79
C ASN A 40 10.03 7.41 -8.35
N GLU A 41 10.91 7.95 -7.50
CA GLU A 41 12.01 8.82 -7.93
C GLU A 41 12.95 8.11 -8.92
N ASN A 42 13.32 6.86 -8.62
CA ASN A 42 14.15 6.06 -9.49
C ASN A 42 13.49 5.78 -10.84
N TYR A 43 12.18 5.51 -10.85
CA TYR A 43 11.41 5.31 -12.07
C TYR A 43 11.33 6.58 -12.92
N ILE A 44 11.03 7.74 -12.31
CA ILE A 44 11.01 9.03 -13.00
C ILE A 44 12.39 9.34 -13.58
N ALA A 45 13.48 9.16 -12.83
CA ALA A 45 14.83 9.37 -13.33
C ALA A 45 15.17 8.46 -14.51
N ALA A 46 14.67 7.23 -14.52
CA ALA A 46 14.84 6.32 -15.65
C ALA A 46 14.04 6.79 -16.88
N LEU A 47 12.80 7.26 -16.68
CA LEU A 47 11.98 7.86 -17.74
C LEU A 47 12.63 9.12 -18.33
N GLU A 48 13.20 10.00 -17.52
CA GLU A 48 13.90 11.21 -18.00
C GLU A 48 15.12 10.88 -18.86
N ARG A 49 15.90 9.86 -18.49
CA ARG A 49 17.01 9.36 -19.30
C ARG A 49 16.51 8.84 -20.64
N GLU A 50 15.41 8.13 -20.64
CA GLU A 50 14.82 7.62 -21.87
C GLU A 50 14.25 8.75 -22.74
N MET A 51 13.60 9.74 -22.13
CA MET A 51 13.11 10.92 -22.82
C MET A 51 14.26 11.64 -23.55
N ALA A 52 15.44 11.75 -22.93
CA ALA A 52 16.62 12.31 -23.59
C ALA A 52 17.07 11.47 -24.81
N ASN A 53 17.02 10.14 -24.72
CA ASN A 53 17.34 9.23 -25.83
C ASN A 53 16.36 9.39 -26.99
N VAL A 54 15.06 9.46 -26.69
CA VAL A 54 13.99 9.62 -27.68
C VAL A 54 14.06 11.01 -28.33
N LYS A 55 14.34 12.05 -27.54
CA LYS A 55 14.58 13.41 -28.03
C LYS A 55 15.76 13.49 -29.00
N ALA A 56 16.84 12.76 -28.73
CA ALA A 56 18.00 12.68 -29.63
C ALA A 56 17.67 11.99 -30.97
N LYS A 57 16.67 11.11 -30.99
CA LYS A 57 16.17 10.44 -32.21
C LYS A 57 15.16 11.28 -32.99
N GLY A 58 14.70 12.41 -32.44
CA GLY A 58 13.69 13.27 -33.06
C GLY A 58 12.26 12.70 -33.02
N ASP A 59 11.96 11.78 -32.11
CA ASP A 59 10.63 11.19 -31.96
C ASP A 59 9.78 12.00 -30.96
N LEU A 60 8.93 12.88 -31.49
CA LEU A 60 8.03 13.71 -30.67
C LEU A 60 6.96 12.88 -29.95
N GLN A 61 6.46 11.81 -30.57
CA GLN A 61 5.40 10.99 -29.97
C GLN A 61 5.92 10.24 -28.74
N GLY A 62 7.12 9.68 -28.83
CA GLY A 62 7.77 9.04 -27.69
C GLY A 62 8.07 10.01 -26.54
N VAL A 63 8.47 11.25 -26.83
CA VAL A 63 8.67 12.28 -25.79
C VAL A 63 7.36 12.62 -25.09
N LEU A 64 6.27 12.82 -25.82
CA LEU A 64 4.96 13.13 -25.24
C LEU A 64 4.42 11.97 -24.40
N ALA A 65 4.63 10.72 -24.83
CA ALA A 65 4.24 9.53 -24.08
C ALA A 65 4.99 9.43 -22.75
N ILE A 66 6.31 9.66 -22.75
CA ILE A 66 7.12 9.63 -21.52
C ILE A 66 6.77 10.80 -20.60
N GLN A 67 6.52 11.99 -21.15
CA GLN A 67 6.08 13.15 -20.37
C GLN A 67 4.76 12.87 -19.65
N LYS A 68 3.78 12.27 -20.34
CA LYS A 68 2.50 11.85 -19.75
C LYS A 68 2.70 10.83 -18.62
N GLU A 69 3.56 9.84 -18.83
CA GLU A 69 3.86 8.83 -17.81
C GLU A 69 4.49 9.45 -16.56
N ILE A 70 5.45 10.38 -16.70
CA ILE A 70 6.05 11.09 -15.56
C ILE A 70 4.97 11.87 -14.79
N GLU A 71 4.08 12.56 -15.50
CA GLU A 71 2.97 13.31 -14.88
C GLU A 71 2.02 12.37 -14.11
N VAL A 72 1.71 11.20 -14.66
CA VAL A 72 0.88 10.18 -13.99
C VAL A 72 1.56 9.70 -12.71
N VAL A 73 2.86 9.35 -12.75
CA VAL A 73 3.58 8.89 -11.55
C VAL A 73 3.63 9.98 -10.48
N GLN A 74 3.82 11.24 -10.87
CA GLN A 74 3.84 12.37 -9.95
C GLN A 74 2.48 12.67 -9.32
N GLN A 75 1.38 12.45 -10.04
CA GLN A 75 0.02 12.72 -9.56
C GLN A 75 -0.59 11.54 -8.80
N GLU A 76 -0.43 10.33 -9.32
CA GLU A 76 -1.07 9.11 -8.83
C GLU A 76 -0.14 8.27 -7.91
N GLY A 77 1.17 8.55 -7.92
CA GLY A 77 2.16 7.81 -7.13
C GLY A 77 2.48 6.41 -7.67
N ALA A 78 2.02 6.10 -8.90
CA ALA A 78 2.26 4.84 -9.59
C ALA A 78 2.25 5.04 -11.12
N PRO A 79 2.89 4.15 -11.89
CA PRO A 79 2.82 4.14 -13.36
C PRO A 79 1.39 4.02 -13.88
N GLY A 80 1.13 4.61 -15.05
CA GLY A 80 -0.16 4.47 -15.72
C GLY A 80 -0.44 3.03 -16.15
N LYS A 81 -1.72 2.64 -16.10
CA LYS A 81 -2.16 1.31 -16.60
C LYS A 81 -2.02 1.16 -18.12
N GLU A 82 -2.06 2.27 -18.84
CA GLU A 82 -1.83 2.28 -20.28
C GLU A 82 -0.32 2.15 -20.51
N GLY A 83 0.13 0.92 -20.77
CA GLY A 83 1.53 0.66 -21.09
C GLY A 83 1.98 1.52 -22.27
N PHE A 84 3.14 2.15 -22.14
CA PHE A 84 3.70 2.97 -23.20
C PHE A 84 4.58 2.13 -24.13
N PRO A 85 4.40 2.23 -25.47
CA PRO A 85 5.02 1.30 -26.42
C PRO A 85 6.55 1.28 -26.32
N GLY A 86 7.13 0.08 -26.21
CA GLY A 86 8.57 -0.15 -26.26
C GLY A 86 9.30 0.02 -24.92
N LYS A 87 8.54 0.14 -23.83
CA LYS A 87 9.07 0.35 -22.46
C LYS A 87 8.29 -0.42 -21.39
N GLU A 88 7.58 -1.45 -21.82
CA GLU A 88 6.91 -2.44 -21.00
C GLU A 88 7.88 -3.07 -19.99
N GLY A 89 9.17 -3.19 -20.35
CA GLY A 89 10.21 -3.67 -19.44
C GLY A 89 10.49 -2.75 -18.24
N MET A 90 10.33 -1.42 -18.38
CA MET A 90 10.52 -0.47 -17.28
C MET A 90 9.35 -0.55 -16.31
N GLN A 91 8.11 -0.63 -16.82
CA GLN A 91 6.92 -0.84 -16.00
C GLN A 91 6.92 -2.20 -15.30
N ALA A 92 7.35 -3.26 -15.99
CA ALA A 92 7.50 -4.58 -15.37
C ALA A 92 8.51 -4.56 -14.22
N THR A 93 9.68 -3.93 -14.43
CA THR A 93 10.69 -3.78 -13.37
C THR A 93 10.16 -2.98 -12.18
N TYR A 94 9.39 -1.91 -12.45
CA TYR A 94 8.73 -1.14 -11.40
C TYR A 94 7.72 -2.01 -10.62
N SER A 95 6.87 -2.76 -11.33
CA SER A 95 5.85 -3.63 -10.73
C SER A 95 6.49 -4.70 -9.85
N ASP A 96 7.52 -5.38 -10.34
CA ASP A 96 8.25 -6.40 -9.59
C ASP A 96 8.88 -5.81 -8.31
N ALA A 97 9.48 -4.62 -8.41
CA ALA A 97 10.05 -3.93 -7.26
C ALA A 97 8.98 -3.48 -6.25
N ARG A 98 7.82 -3.03 -6.75
CA ARG A 98 6.69 -2.62 -5.91
C ARG A 98 6.10 -3.81 -5.16
N GLU A 99 5.88 -4.94 -5.84
CA GLU A 99 5.43 -6.19 -5.23
C GLU A 99 6.39 -6.67 -4.15
N ALA A 100 7.70 -6.55 -4.36
CA ALA A 100 8.70 -6.91 -3.36
C ALA A 100 8.61 -6.03 -2.10
N ILE A 101 8.39 -4.72 -2.25
CA ILE A 101 8.21 -3.78 -1.14
C ILE A 101 6.93 -4.11 -0.35
N GLU A 102 5.84 -4.40 -1.05
CA GLU A 102 4.55 -4.78 -0.44
C GLU A 102 4.64 -6.11 0.31
N ALA A 103 5.31 -7.11 -0.26
CA ALA A 103 5.56 -8.38 0.41
C ALA A 103 6.42 -8.22 1.68
N GLU A 104 7.38 -7.29 1.67
CA GLU A 104 8.20 -6.99 2.85
C GLU A 104 7.37 -6.31 3.96
N GLU A 105 6.50 -5.36 3.60
CA GLU A 105 5.57 -4.71 4.54
C GLU A 105 4.61 -5.74 5.16
N GLU A 106 3.97 -6.57 4.33
CA GLU A 106 3.04 -7.61 4.78
C GLU A 106 3.73 -8.58 5.75
N LYS A 107 4.96 -8.98 5.44
CA LYS A 107 5.76 -9.82 6.33
C LYS A 107 6.09 -9.11 7.65
N ALA A 108 6.52 -7.85 7.61
CA ALA A 108 6.86 -7.07 8.80
C ALA A 108 5.65 -6.89 9.73
N LEU A 109 4.48 -6.56 9.18
CA LEU A 109 3.22 -6.46 9.92
C LEU A 109 2.80 -7.81 10.49
N GLY A 110 2.94 -8.89 9.73
CA GLY A 110 2.64 -10.25 10.19
C GLY A 110 3.52 -10.68 11.37
N GLU A 111 4.83 -10.43 11.30
CA GLU A 111 5.76 -10.71 12.40
C GLU A 111 5.48 -9.85 13.65
N LEU A 112 5.16 -8.58 13.44
CA LEU A 112 4.81 -7.65 14.52
C LEU A 112 3.53 -8.10 15.23
N ALA A 113 2.48 -8.43 14.48
CA ALA A 113 1.22 -8.96 15.01
C ALA A 113 1.43 -10.27 15.76
N ALA A 114 2.25 -11.20 15.24
CA ALA A 114 2.55 -12.46 15.90
C ALA A 114 3.24 -12.25 17.26
N LYS A 115 4.24 -11.37 17.32
CA LYS A 115 4.93 -11.01 18.58
C LYS A 115 3.95 -10.40 19.58
N HIS A 116 3.10 -9.48 19.12
CA HIS A 116 2.12 -8.81 19.97
C HIS A 116 1.06 -9.77 20.51
N ILE A 117 0.57 -10.72 19.70
CA ILE A 117 -0.36 -11.77 20.13
C ILE A 117 0.26 -12.63 21.25
N VAL A 118 1.55 -12.96 21.18
CA VAL A 118 2.24 -13.72 22.24
C VAL A 118 2.26 -12.92 23.54
N GLN A 119 2.59 -11.63 23.46
CA GLN A 119 2.59 -10.74 24.63
C GLN A 119 1.19 -10.60 25.23
N LEU A 120 0.16 -10.39 24.42
CA LEU A 120 -1.24 -10.32 24.86
C LEU A 120 -1.73 -11.64 25.49
N LYS A 121 -1.36 -12.80 24.95
CA LYS A 121 -1.72 -14.11 25.53
C LYS A 121 -1.10 -14.30 26.93
N SER A 122 0.15 -13.88 27.09
CA SER A 122 0.84 -13.89 28.39
C SER A 122 0.15 -12.94 29.38
N LEU A 123 -0.10 -11.70 28.96
CA LEU A 123 -0.78 -10.68 29.78
C LEU A 123 -2.19 -11.10 30.18
N ARG A 124 -2.98 -11.64 29.24
CA ARG A 124 -4.32 -12.20 29.49
C ARG A 124 -4.26 -13.27 30.58
N SER A 125 -3.31 -14.19 30.50
CA SER A 125 -3.15 -15.26 31.49
C SER A 125 -2.80 -14.72 32.88
N ALA A 126 -1.99 -13.67 32.96
CA ALA A 126 -1.68 -12.98 34.22
C ALA A 126 -2.89 -12.22 34.78
N LEU A 127 -3.65 -11.52 33.93
CA LEU A 127 -4.86 -10.78 34.32
C LEU A 127 -5.96 -11.70 34.84
N VAL A 128 -6.14 -12.89 34.25
CA VAL A 128 -7.09 -13.91 34.74
C VAL A 128 -6.68 -14.42 36.12
N LYS A 129 -5.39 -14.70 36.35
CA LYS A 129 -4.87 -15.09 37.67
C LYS A 129 -5.06 -14.00 38.73
N ALA A 130 -4.99 -12.74 38.32
CA ALA A 130 -5.21 -11.58 39.17
C ALA A 130 -6.69 -11.19 39.32
N SER A 131 -7.63 -11.99 38.81
CA SER A 131 -9.08 -11.73 38.84
C SER A 131 -9.52 -10.43 38.13
N LYS A 132 -8.69 -9.87 37.25
CA LYS A 132 -8.99 -8.67 36.44
C LYS A 132 -9.67 -9.07 35.13
N ILE A 133 -10.89 -9.61 35.24
CA ILE A 133 -11.59 -10.26 34.13
C ILE A 133 -11.96 -9.29 33.00
N GLU A 134 -12.38 -8.06 33.31
CA GLU A 134 -12.75 -7.08 32.28
C GLU A 134 -11.55 -6.66 31.41
N VAL A 135 -10.37 -6.53 32.01
CA VAL A 135 -9.13 -6.23 31.29
C VAL A 135 -8.67 -7.42 30.45
N ALA A 136 -8.82 -8.64 30.98
CA ALA A 136 -8.52 -9.86 30.24
C ALA A 136 -9.42 -10.03 29.00
N LYS A 137 -10.69 -9.61 29.07
CA LYS A 137 -11.60 -9.57 27.91
C LYS A 137 -11.12 -8.60 26.84
N LYS A 138 -10.61 -7.42 27.21
CA LYS A 138 -10.03 -6.46 26.26
C LYS A 138 -8.83 -7.06 25.52
N ALA A 139 -7.90 -7.69 26.26
CA ALA A 139 -6.77 -8.40 25.66
C ALA A 139 -7.21 -9.54 24.72
N ASP A 140 -8.28 -10.27 25.06
CA ASP A 140 -8.84 -11.32 24.20
C ASP A 140 -9.50 -10.78 22.92
N ALA A 141 -10.18 -9.63 23.02
CA ALA A 141 -10.74 -8.94 21.86
C ALA A 141 -9.63 -8.50 20.89
N GLU A 142 -8.52 -7.98 21.43
CA GLU A 142 -7.39 -7.53 20.63
C GLU A 142 -6.64 -8.69 19.96
N ILE A 143 -6.46 -9.82 20.66
CA ILE A 143 -5.95 -11.06 20.05
C ILE A 143 -6.84 -11.51 18.89
N LYS A 144 -8.17 -11.44 19.04
CA LYS A 144 -9.11 -11.81 17.98
C LYS A 144 -9.07 -10.85 16.80
N ARG A 145 -8.84 -9.55 17.05
CA ARG A 145 -8.65 -8.54 15.99
C ARG A 145 -7.42 -8.87 15.16
N LEU A 146 -6.27 -9.04 15.81
CA LEU A 146 -4.98 -9.28 15.17
C LEU A 146 -4.86 -10.65 14.50
N SER A 147 -5.54 -11.67 15.04
CA SER A 147 -5.58 -12.99 14.40
C SER A 147 -6.48 -13.02 13.17
N LYS A 148 -7.53 -12.20 13.09
CA LYS A 148 -8.33 -12.09 11.87
C LYS A 148 -7.56 -11.41 10.74
N THR A 149 -6.80 -10.37 11.05
CA THR A 149 -5.98 -9.66 10.06
C THR A 149 -4.81 -10.50 9.55
N GLY A 150 -4.34 -11.50 10.32
CA GLY A 150 -3.26 -12.41 9.90
C GLY A 150 -3.69 -13.77 9.32
N VAL A 151 -4.98 -14.10 9.27
CA VAL A 151 -5.47 -15.42 8.79
C VAL A 151 -5.84 -15.43 7.30
N GLU A 152 -5.79 -14.28 6.62
CA GLU A 152 -5.94 -14.24 5.15
C GLU A 152 -4.64 -14.56 4.39
N THR A 153 -3.50 -14.71 5.07
CA THR A 153 -2.20 -15.02 4.44
C THR A 153 -1.85 -16.51 4.42
N GLU A 154 -2.66 -17.38 5.02
CA GLU A 154 -2.48 -18.85 4.96
C GLU A 154 -3.65 -19.56 4.27
N ARG A 155 -3.92 -19.22 3.00
CA ARG A 155 -4.59 -20.13 2.06
C ARG A 155 -3.96 -20.06 0.68
N GLY A 156 -3.17 -21.08 0.38
CA GLY A 156 -2.92 -21.53 -1.00
C GLY A 156 -1.62 -21.00 -1.60
N GLY A 157 -0.54 -21.75 -1.39
CA GLY A 157 0.45 -21.87 -2.45
C GLY A 157 -0.25 -22.43 -3.68
N ASP A 158 -0.51 -21.54 -4.64
CA ASP A 158 -0.73 -21.76 -6.07
C ASP A 158 -1.31 -20.44 -6.63
N GLY A 159 -0.44 -19.60 -7.18
CA GLY A 159 -0.79 -18.50 -8.08
C GLY A 159 -1.90 -17.54 -7.63
N PHE A 160 -1.60 -16.65 -6.68
CA PHE A 160 -2.45 -15.48 -6.44
C PHE A 160 -1.79 -14.22 -7.02
N CYS A 161 -1.94 -14.04 -8.34
CA CYS A 161 -2.02 -12.69 -8.89
C CYS A 161 -3.21 -12.02 -8.20
N ARG A 162 -2.97 -11.26 -7.13
CA ARG A 162 -3.97 -10.35 -6.55
C ARG A 162 -4.27 -9.31 -7.63
N HIS A 163 -5.29 -9.59 -8.45
CA HIS A 163 -6.12 -8.58 -9.11
C HIS A 163 -6.65 -7.64 -8.02
N PHE A 164 -5.86 -6.63 -7.66
CA PHE A 164 -6.31 -5.48 -6.90
C PHE A 164 -6.46 -4.24 -7.79
N PHE A 165 -6.56 -4.45 -9.10
CA PHE A 165 -6.90 -3.43 -10.08
C PHE A 165 -8.02 -3.90 -11.02
N ASP A 166 -9.25 -3.93 -10.50
CA ASP A 166 -10.45 -3.79 -11.33
C ASP A 166 -11.41 -2.84 -10.58
N CYS A 167 -11.46 -1.56 -10.94
CA CYS A 167 -12.41 -0.99 -11.91
C CYS A 167 -13.89 -1.22 -11.53
N ALA A 168 -14.47 -0.25 -10.81
CA ALA A 168 -15.87 0.16 -11.03
C ALA A 168 -16.20 1.48 -10.29
N ARG A 169 -16.06 2.61 -10.98
CA ARG A 169 -17.15 3.62 -11.05
C ARG A 169 -17.02 4.46 -12.32
N ILE A 170 -17.48 3.85 -13.42
CA ILE A 170 -17.93 4.56 -14.61
C ILE A 170 -19.35 5.03 -14.29
N GLU A 171 -19.55 6.35 -14.18
CA GLU A 171 -20.83 6.96 -14.55
C GLU A 171 -20.50 7.93 -15.68
N GLU A 172 -20.76 7.45 -16.90
CA GLU A 172 -20.84 8.23 -18.14
C GLU A 172 -21.96 9.25 -18.02
N ASP A 173 -21.67 10.51 -18.29
CA ASP A 173 -22.61 11.44 -18.93
C ASP A 173 -21.80 12.58 -19.57
N PHE A 174 -21.11 12.26 -20.66
CA PHE A 174 -20.68 13.27 -21.65
C PHE A 174 -21.44 13.01 -22.94
N GLY A 175 -22.59 13.68 -23.06
CA GLY A 175 -23.37 13.75 -24.28
C GLY A 175 -22.53 14.31 -25.43
N GLN A 176 -22.46 13.51 -26.50
CA GLN A 176 -21.82 13.82 -27.76
C GLN A 176 -22.31 15.12 -28.37
N SER A 177 -21.34 15.92 -28.79
CA SER A 177 -21.48 17.01 -29.74
C SER A 177 -21.87 16.47 -31.12
N HIS A 178 -22.98 16.94 -31.68
CA HIS A 178 -23.21 16.92 -33.12
C HIS A 178 -23.31 18.35 -33.63
N LEU A 179 -22.18 18.84 -34.14
CA LEU A 179 -22.10 19.99 -35.03
C LEU A 179 -22.86 19.63 -36.32
N LEU A 180 -23.80 20.50 -36.73
CA LEU A 180 -24.27 20.60 -38.11
C LEU A 180 -23.89 21.99 -38.66
N PRO A 181 -23.50 22.07 -39.94
CA PRO A 181 -22.90 23.26 -40.54
C PRO A 181 -23.93 24.33 -40.90
N GLN A 182 -23.53 25.60 -40.76
CA GLN A 182 -24.24 26.76 -41.28
C GLN A 182 -24.23 26.73 -42.82
N ALA A 183 -25.41 26.65 -43.43
CA ALA A 183 -25.61 26.97 -44.83
C ALA A 183 -26.07 28.42 -44.96
N VAL A 184 -25.20 29.21 -45.57
CA VAL A 184 -25.45 30.56 -46.08
C VAL A 184 -26.38 30.45 -47.29
N ALA A 185 -27.49 31.19 -47.29
CA ALA A 185 -28.24 31.50 -48.49
C ALA A 185 -28.57 32.99 -48.48
N GLY A 186 -27.97 33.71 -49.42
CA GLY A 186 -28.32 35.09 -49.76
C GLY A 186 -29.17 35.15 -51.02
N ASP A 187 -29.93 36.25 -51.09
CA ASP A 187 -30.60 36.92 -52.22
C ASP A 187 -31.68 36.19 -53.03
N VAL A 188 -32.94 36.68 -52.92
CA VAL A 188 -33.61 37.61 -53.87
C VAL A 188 -34.66 38.43 -53.12
#